data_AF-A0A453DRX4-F1
#
_entry.id   AF-A0A453DRX4-F1
#
_cell.length_a   1.000
_cell.length_b   1.000
_cell.length_c   1.000
_cell.angle_alpha   90.00
_cell.angle_beta   90.00
_cell.angle_gamma   90.00
#
_symmetry.space_group_name_H-M   'P 1'
#
loop_
_entity.id
_entity.type
_entity.pdbx_description
1 polymer ?
#
loop_
_entity_poly.entity_id
_entity_poly.type
_entity_poly.pdbx_seq_one_letter_code
_entity_poly.pdbx_strand_id
1 'polypeptide(L)'
;GRAGRVQSGECFHLYPQCVYNVFADYQLPELLRTPLQSLCLQIKSLRLGSISEFLSRALQSPESLSVQNAIEYLKVLGAFDQNEE
;
A
#
# COMPACT_ATOMS: atom_id res chain seq x y z
N GLY A 1 21.51 13.91 -4.49
CA GLY A 1 20.20 14.15 -5.12
C GLY A 1 20.27 13.91 -6.63
N ARG A 2 19.14 14.03 -7.36
CA ARG A 2 19.10 13.78 -8.82
C ARG A 2 19.90 14.80 -9.65
N ALA A 3 20.06 16.04 -9.17
CA ALA A 3 20.71 17.12 -9.89
C ALA A 3 22.25 17.11 -9.86
N GLY A 4 22.88 16.38 -8.93
CA GLY A 4 24.34 16.43 -8.70
C GLY A 4 25.11 15.21 -9.20
N ARG A 5 24.59 14.47 -10.20
CA ARG A 5 25.18 13.19 -10.63
C ARG A 5 26.46 13.33 -11.45
N VAL A 6 26.63 14.47 -12.14
CA VAL A 6 27.72 14.69 -13.11
C VAL A 6 28.57 15.90 -12.73
N GLN A 7 27.94 16.95 -12.23
CA GLN A 7 28.58 18.18 -11.77
C GLN A 7 27.73 18.83 -10.67
N SER A 8 28.25 19.89 -10.05
CA SER A 8 27.49 20.72 -9.12
C SER A 8 26.19 21.19 -9.79
N GLY A 9 25.06 20.90 -9.14
CA GLY A 9 23.73 21.21 -9.67
C GLY A 9 22.86 21.84 -8.60
N GLU A 10 21.87 22.59 -9.03
CA GLU A 10 20.93 23.29 -8.16
C GLU A 10 19.59 22.53 -8.09
N CYS A 11 18.90 22.62 -6.96
CA CYS A 11 17.58 22.02 -6.78
C CYS A 11 16.61 23.08 -6.24
N PHE A 12 15.62 23.42 -7.06
CA PHE A 12 14.59 24.39 -6.72
C PHE A 12 13.38 23.67 -6.12
N HIS A 13 13.03 24.04 -4.89
CA HIS A 13 11.86 23.52 -4.19
C HIS A 13 10.71 24.54 -4.28
N LEU A 14 9.61 24.16 -4.93
CA LEU A 14 8.46 25.03 -5.16
C LEU A 14 7.47 24.99 -3.99
N TYR A 15 7.96 25.14 -2.76
CA TYR A 15 7.15 25.23 -1.56
C TYR A 15 7.82 26.14 -0.50
N PRO A 16 7.04 26.87 0.31
CA PRO A 16 7.58 27.65 1.42
C PRO A 16 8.25 26.78 2.49
N GLN A 17 9.22 27.33 3.22
CA GLN A 17 9.92 26.60 4.27
C GLN A 17 9.01 26.18 5.44
N CYS A 18 7.96 26.94 5.74
CA CYS A 18 6.97 26.53 6.73
C CYS A 18 6.23 25.25 6.34
N VAL A 19 5.97 25.03 5.04
CA VAL A 19 5.34 23.81 4.53
C VAL A 19 6.30 22.63 4.63
N TYR A 20 7.57 22.85 4.29
CA TYR A 20 8.62 21.84 4.44
C TYR A 20 8.74 21.32 5.87
N ASN A 21 8.68 22.22 6.86
CA ASN A 21 8.80 21.84 8.28
C ASN A 21 7.63 21.00 8.80
N VAL A 22 6.51 20.95 8.06
CA VAL A 22 5.30 20.19 8.44
C VAL A 22 5.18 18.89 7.63
N PHE A 23 6.04 18.67 6.63
CA PHE A 23 6.04 17.42 5.89
C PHE A 23 6.39 16.24 6.78
N ALA A 24 5.73 15.12 6.54
CA ALA A 24 6.11 13.86 7.15
C ALA A 24 7.51 13.46 6.66
N ASP A 25 8.32 12.95 7.57
CA ASP A 25 9.68 12.46 7.24
C ASP A 25 9.65 11.35 6.18
N TYR A 26 8.59 10.55 6.18
CA TYR A 26 8.38 9.46 5.24
C TYR A 26 6.95 9.47 4.71
N GLN A 27 6.81 9.09 3.44
CA GLN A 27 5.51 8.84 2.86
C GLN A 27 4.88 7.59 3.49
N LEU A 28 3.57 7.63 3.70
CA LEU A 28 2.82 6.47 4.16
C LEU A 28 3.02 5.29 3.18
N PRO A 29 3.33 4.07 3.67
CA PRO A 29 3.52 2.91 2.82
C PRO A 29 2.32 2.69 1.89
N GLU A 30 2.60 2.22 0.68
CA GLU A 30 1.57 1.93 -0.32
C GLU A 30 0.50 0.98 0.22
N LEU A 31 0.93 -0.07 0.92
CA LEU A 31 0.06 -1.09 1.53
C LEU A 31 -1.03 -0.50 2.45
N LEU A 32 -0.79 0.66 3.07
CA LEU A 32 -1.73 1.30 3.99
C LEU A 32 -2.65 2.33 3.32
N ARG A 33 -2.39 2.69 2.07
CA ARG A 33 -3.11 3.77 1.36
C ARG A 33 -3.75 3.32 0.05
N THR A 34 -3.48 2.10 -0.41
CA THR A 34 -4.06 1.54 -1.63
C THR A 34 -5.15 0.51 -1.32
N PRO A 35 -6.20 0.42 -2.15
CA PRO A 35 -7.18 -0.65 -2.07
C PRO A 35 -6.53 -2.04 -2.23
N LEU A 36 -6.92 -2.99 -1.38
CA LEU A 36 -6.23 -4.29 -1.25
C LEU A 36 -6.76 -5.39 -2.19
N GLN A 37 -7.78 -5.14 -3.00
CA GLN A 37 -8.46 -6.13 -3.83
C GLN A 37 -7.49 -6.87 -4.76
N SER A 38 -6.66 -6.12 -5.50
CA SER A 38 -5.68 -6.73 -6.41
C SER A 38 -4.64 -7.58 -5.67
N LEU A 39 -4.25 -7.14 -4.47
CA LEU A 39 -3.30 -7.86 -3.63
C LEU A 39 -3.92 -9.16 -3.08
N CYS A 40 -5.18 -9.10 -2.62
CA CYS A 40 -5.94 -10.26 -2.17
C CYS A 40 -6.02 -11.35 -3.27
N LEU A 41 -6.31 -10.95 -4.51
CA LEU A 41 -6.32 -11.86 -5.66
C LEU A 41 -4.96 -12.48 -5.94
N GLN A 42 -3.88 -11.68 -5.85
CA GLN A 42 -2.52 -12.19 -6.02
C GLN A 42 -2.14 -13.21 -4.94
N ILE A 43 -2.49 -12.94 -3.67
CA ILE A 43 -2.23 -13.84 -2.55
C ILE A 43 -2.89 -15.20 -2.77
N LYS A 44 -4.14 -15.20 -3.25
CA LYS A 44 -4.89 -16.43 -3.56
C LYS A 44 -4.35 -17.14 -4.80
N SER A 45 -4.01 -16.42 -5.86
CA SER A 45 -3.37 -16.96 -7.06
C SER A 45 -2.05 -17.68 -6.74
N LEU A 46 -1.27 -17.12 -5.80
CA LEU A 46 -0.02 -17.70 -5.31
C LEU A 46 -0.21 -18.80 -4.25
N ARG A 47 -1.45 -19.11 -3.86
CA ARG A 47 -1.81 -20.11 -2.83
C ARG A 47 -1.11 -19.89 -1.48
N LEU A 48 -0.98 -18.63 -1.07
CA LEU A 48 -0.30 -18.24 0.17
C LEU A 48 -1.14 -18.42 1.45
N GLY A 49 -2.30 -19.06 1.35
CA GLY A 49 -3.19 -19.36 2.47
C GLY A 49 -4.22 -18.27 2.74
N SER A 50 -4.51 -18.01 4.01
CA SER A 50 -5.46 -16.98 4.44
C SER A 50 -4.88 -15.58 4.14
N ILE A 51 -5.68 -14.75 3.47
CA ILE A 51 -5.29 -13.37 3.12
C ILE A 51 -4.99 -12.56 4.38
N SER A 52 -5.86 -12.69 5.39
CA SER A 52 -5.71 -11.95 6.65
C SER A 52 -4.45 -12.38 7.41
N GLU A 53 -4.16 -13.68 7.45
CA GLU A 53 -2.96 -14.20 8.12
C GLU A 53 -1.68 -13.82 7.36
N PHE A 54 -1.72 -13.79 6.04
CA PHE A 54 -0.57 -13.38 5.23
C PHE A 54 -0.27 -11.89 5.42
N LEU A 55 -1.29 -11.03 5.36
CA LEU A 55 -1.14 -9.58 5.52
C LEU A 55 -0.75 -9.17 6.95
N SER A 56 -1.12 -9.95 7.96
CA SER A 56 -0.72 -9.68 9.35
C SER A 56 0.78 -9.90 9.59
N ARG A 57 1.44 -10.71 8.73
CA ARG A 57 2.88 -10.95 8.77
C ARG A 57 3.70 -9.90 7.99
N ALA A 58 3.04 -8.96 7.31
CA ALA A 58 3.73 -7.89 6.59
C ALA A 58 4.47 -6.96 7.57
N LEU A 59 5.54 -6.31 7.10
CA LEU A 59 6.35 -5.37 7.91
C LEU A 59 5.49 -4.28 8.58
N GLN A 60 4.47 -3.83 7.87
CA GLN A 60 3.47 -2.91 8.39
C GLN A 60 2.10 -3.42 7.96
N SER A 61 1.41 -4.11 8.86
CA SER A 61 0.12 -4.73 8.57
C SER A 61 -0.94 -3.67 8.24
N PRO A 62 -1.76 -3.88 7.20
CA PRO A 62 -2.91 -3.03 6.93
C PRO A 62 -3.96 -3.16 8.02
N GLU A 63 -4.87 -2.18 8.09
CA GLU A 63 -5.99 -2.23 9.02
C GLU A 63 -6.91 -3.41 8.70
N SER A 64 -7.32 -4.15 9.72
CA SER A 64 -8.18 -5.32 9.59
C SER A 64 -9.48 -5.01 8.82
N LEU A 65 -10.04 -3.83 9.04
CA LEU A 65 -11.25 -3.37 8.35
C LEU A 65 -11.01 -3.20 6.85
N SER A 66 -9.84 -2.71 6.45
CA SER A 66 -9.48 -2.55 5.03
C SER A 66 -9.33 -3.90 4.33
N VAL A 67 -8.78 -4.91 5.02
CA VAL A 67 -8.69 -6.28 4.51
C VAL A 67 -10.08 -6.90 4.35
N GLN A 68 -10.94 -6.78 5.37
CA GLN A 68 -12.31 -7.28 5.33
C GLN A 68 -13.13 -6.64 4.20
N ASN A 69 -13.05 -5.31 4.07
CA ASN A 69 -13.73 -4.57 3.00
C ASN A 69 -13.28 -5.03 1.61
N ALA A 70 -11.98 -5.31 1.42
CA ALA A 70 -11.47 -5.81 0.15
C ALA A 70 -11.96 -7.24 -0.17
N ILE A 71 -12.01 -8.12 0.83
CA ILE A 71 -12.55 -9.49 0.66
C ILE A 71 -14.04 -9.44 0.34
N GLU A 72 -14.81 -8.66 1.09
CA GLU A 72 -16.26 -8.52 0.87
C GLU A 72 -16.55 -7.95 -0.52
N TYR A 73 -15.78 -6.95 -0.95
CA TYR A 73 -15.92 -6.38 -2.28
C TYR A 73 -15.64 -7.42 -3.38
N LEU A 74 -14.63 -8.28 -3.20
CA LEU A 74 -14.33 -9.35 -4.15
C LEU A 74 -15.41 -10.44 -4.17
N LYS A 75 -16.04 -10.73 -3.01
CA LYS A 75 -17.21 -11.62 -2.93
C LYS A 75 -18.41 -11.05 -3.69
N VAL A 76 -18.69 -9.76 -3.52
CA VAL A 76 -19.78 -9.06 -4.24
C VAL A 76 -19.56 -9.08 -5.75
N LEU A 77 -18.30 -8.98 -6.21
CA LEU A 77 -17.94 -9.09 -7.62
C LEU A 77 -17.95 -10.53 -8.17
N GLY A 78 -18.15 -11.54 -7.31
CA GLY A 78 -18.07 -12.95 -7.69
C GLY A 78 -16.65 -13.43 -7.98
N ALA A 79 -15.63 -12.67 -7.57
CA ALA A 79 -14.24 -13.04 -7.70
C ALA A 79 -13.77 -13.98 -6.57
N PHE A 80 -14.48 -13.99 -5.44
CA PHE A 80 -14.33 -14.95 -4.35
C PHE A 80 -15.66 -15.60 -4.00
N ASP A 81 -15.62 -16.87 -3.62
CA ASP A 81 -16.76 -17.56 -3.02
C ASP A 81 -16.87 -17.33 -1.48
N GLN A 82 -17.80 -18.00 -0.81
CA GLN A 82 -17.95 -17.88 0.65
C GLN A 82 -16.71 -18.39 1.43
N ASN A 83 -15.91 -19.27 0.82
CA ASN A 83 -14.68 -19.83 1.36
C ASN A 83 -13.42 -19.04 0.98
N GLU A 84 -13.58 -17.89 0.32
CA GLU A 84 -12.49 -17.09 -0.23
C GLU A 84 -11.66 -17.83 -1.28
N GLU A 85 -12.28 -18.73 -2.04
CA GLU A 85 -11.69 -19.39 -3.21
C GLU A 85 -12.01 -18.65 -4.52
#